data_AF-A0A7J9ZJX6-F1
#
_entry.id   AF-A0A7J9ZJX6-F1
#
_cell.length_a   1.000
_cell.length_b   1.000
_cell.length_c   1.000
_cell.angle_alpha   90.00
_cell.angle_beta   90.00
_cell.angle_gamma   90.00
#
_symmetry.space_group_name_H-M   'P 1'
#
loop_
_entity.id
_entity.type
_entity.pdbx_description
1 polymer ?
#
loop_
_entity_poly.entity_id
_entity_poly.type
_entity_poly.pdbx_seq_one_letter_code
_entity_poly.pdbx_strand_id
1 'polypeptide(L)'
;MSNSSRAAAIELAVAYAERSPRVAELVAALPPDQAERVASELKTLSAFLTLRFAEAGLKITPEQAREAIAHRVAGLLEPEYELAVLTALDEAGPDDPRGAADTTTVLHLLGAYTAALTAQLVPSADLVPTLRALDDLPE
;
A
#
# COMPACT_ATOMS: atom_id res chain seq x y z
N MET A 1 -13.56 -18.88 -4.59
CA MET A 1 -14.11 -17.59 -5.07
C MET A 1 -12.93 -16.74 -5.45
N SER A 2 -12.84 -16.28 -6.70
CA SER A 2 -11.75 -15.38 -7.11
C SER A 2 -11.89 -14.11 -6.26
N ASN A 3 -10.94 -13.87 -5.35
CA ASN A 3 -10.90 -12.62 -4.63
C ASN A 3 -10.58 -11.55 -5.69
N SER A 4 -11.45 -10.55 -5.85
CA SER A 4 -11.23 -9.48 -6.84
C SER A 4 -9.87 -8.83 -6.59
N SER A 5 -9.19 -8.32 -7.63
CA SER A 5 -7.89 -7.64 -7.46
C SER A 5 -7.96 -6.53 -6.42
N ARG A 6 -9.12 -5.87 -6.32
CA ARG A 6 -9.41 -4.85 -5.31
C ARG A 6 -9.47 -5.42 -3.88
N ALA A 7 -10.14 -6.55 -3.68
CA ALA A 7 -10.18 -7.23 -2.39
C ALA A 7 -8.78 -7.68 -1.94
N ALA A 8 -7.96 -8.19 -2.87
CA ALA A 8 -6.57 -8.55 -2.60
C ALA A 8 -5.70 -7.33 -2.27
N ALA A 9 -5.90 -6.20 -2.95
CA ALA A 9 -5.23 -4.94 -2.64
C ALA A 9 -5.58 -4.43 -1.23
N ILE A 10 -6.86 -4.48 -0.86
CA ILE A 10 -7.33 -4.12 0.48
C ILE A 10 -6.73 -5.07 1.53
N GLU A 11 -6.74 -6.38 1.29
CA GLU A 11 -6.16 -7.37 2.20
C GLU A 11 -4.66 -7.12 2.41
N LEU A 12 -3.92 -6.81 1.35
CA LEU A 12 -2.49 -6.50 1.45
C LEU A 12 -2.23 -5.20 2.23
N ALA A 13 -3.00 -4.14 1.97
CA ALA A 13 -2.89 -2.88 2.73
C ALA A 13 -3.22 -3.08 4.22
N VAL A 14 -4.24 -3.89 4.54
CA VAL A 14 -4.59 -4.25 5.92
C VAL A 14 -3.46 -5.04 6.58
N ALA A 15 -2.89 -6.02 5.89
CA ALA A 15 -1.76 -6.80 6.42
C ALA A 15 -0.56 -5.89 6.77
N TYR A 16 -0.26 -4.88 5.95
CA TYR A 16 0.75 -3.86 6.27
C TYR A 16 0.36 -2.97 7.45
N ALA A 17 -0.90 -2.54 7.53
CA ALA A 17 -1.40 -1.73 8.64
C ALA A 17 -1.32 -2.49 9.98
N GLU A 18 -1.46 -3.82 9.94
CA GLU A 18 -1.32 -4.72 11.10
C GLU A 18 0.13 -5.18 11.34
N ARG A 19 1.07 -4.85 10.44
CA ARG A 19 2.43 -5.40 10.41
C ARG A 19 2.45 -6.94 10.46
N SER A 20 1.52 -7.55 9.74
CA SER A 20 1.33 -9.00 9.71
C SER A 20 2.37 -9.67 8.81
N PRO A 21 3.02 -10.77 9.25
CA PRO A 21 3.96 -11.51 8.40
C PRO A 21 3.29 -12.10 7.14
N ARG A 22 1.95 -12.14 7.10
CA ARG A 22 1.17 -12.55 5.93
C ARG A 22 1.42 -11.70 4.69
N VAL A 23 2.02 -10.51 4.80
CA VAL A 23 2.34 -9.68 3.62
C VAL A 23 3.15 -10.44 2.57
N ALA A 24 4.13 -11.25 3.00
CA ALA A 24 4.97 -12.03 2.08
C ALA A 24 4.15 -13.16 1.42
N GLU A 25 3.30 -13.85 2.20
CA GLU A 25 2.42 -14.91 1.70
C GLU A 25 1.41 -14.38 0.67
N LEU A 26 0.81 -13.23 0.96
CA LEU A 26 -0.18 -12.60 0.09
C LEU A 26 0.45 -12.20 -1.25
N VAL A 27 1.64 -11.59 -1.23
CA VAL A 27 2.33 -11.19 -2.46
C VAL A 27 2.79 -12.43 -3.24
N ALA A 28 3.37 -13.44 -2.58
CA ALA A 28 3.84 -14.66 -3.22
C ALA A 28 2.70 -15.50 -3.84
N ALA A 29 1.48 -15.39 -3.32
CA ALA A 29 0.32 -16.13 -3.82
C ALA A 29 -0.31 -15.51 -5.08
N LEU A 30 0.09 -14.31 -5.50
CA LEU A 30 -0.49 -13.63 -6.65
C LEU A 30 0.13 -14.12 -7.97
N PRO A 31 -0.68 -14.65 -8.91
CA PRO A 31 -0.27 -14.83 -10.30
C PRO A 31 0.18 -13.49 -10.93
N PRO A 32 1.11 -13.49 -11.90
CA PRO A 32 1.65 -12.26 -12.48
C PRO A 32 0.60 -11.28 -13.03
N ASP A 33 -0.43 -11.78 -13.72
CA ASP A 33 -1.52 -10.96 -14.27
C ASP A 33 -2.42 -10.38 -13.18
N GLN A 34 -2.59 -11.10 -12.07
CA GLN A 34 -3.30 -10.60 -10.90
C GLN A 34 -2.45 -9.58 -10.12
N ALA A 35 -1.14 -9.81 -10.00
CA ALA A 35 -0.20 -8.93 -9.31
C ALA A 35 -0.19 -7.52 -9.92
N GLU A 36 -0.16 -7.42 -11.26
CA GLU A 36 -0.25 -6.12 -11.95
C GLU A 36 -1.58 -5.40 -11.67
N ARG A 37 -2.70 -6.14 -11.66
CA ARG A 37 -4.01 -5.56 -11.34
C ARG A 37 -4.08 -5.11 -9.88
N VAL A 38 -3.57 -5.91 -8.94
CA VAL A 38 -3.51 -5.53 -7.52
C VAL A 38 -2.65 -4.27 -7.34
N ALA A 39 -1.51 -4.17 -8.02
CA ALA A 39 -0.70 -2.96 -8.01
C ALA A 39 -1.47 -1.74 -8.54
N SER A 40 -2.24 -1.91 -9.62
CA SER A 40 -3.11 -0.83 -10.15
C SER A 40 -4.17 -0.41 -9.13
N GLU A 41 -4.83 -1.36 -8.46
CA GLU A 41 -5.83 -1.08 -7.43
C GLU A 41 -5.22 -0.33 -6.24
N LEU A 42 -4.02 -0.73 -5.80
CA LEU A 42 -3.30 -0.03 -4.74
C LEU A 42 -2.96 1.42 -5.11
N LYS A 43 -2.57 1.69 -6.36
CA LYS A 43 -2.37 3.08 -6.84
C LYS A 43 -3.65 3.90 -6.78
N THR A 44 -4.77 3.31 -7.20
CA THR A 44 -6.09 3.96 -7.14
C THR A 44 -6.46 4.27 -5.68
N LEU A 45 -6.29 3.30 -4.78
CA LEU A 45 -6.59 3.46 -3.36
C LEU A 45 -5.70 4.53 -2.71
N SER A 46 -4.38 4.49 -2.95
CA SER A 46 -3.45 5.47 -2.38
C SER A 46 -3.73 6.88 -2.90
N ALA A 47 -3.96 7.05 -4.20
CA ALA A 47 -4.31 8.34 -4.79
C ALA A 47 -5.61 8.91 -4.20
N PHE A 48 -6.63 8.06 -4.04
CA PHE A 48 -7.88 8.46 -3.40
C PHE A 48 -7.65 8.91 -1.95
N LEU A 49 -6.91 8.13 -1.15
CA LEU A 49 -6.60 8.49 0.24
C LEU A 49 -5.84 9.81 0.32
N THR A 50 -4.83 10.01 -0.54
CA THR A 50 -4.08 11.26 -0.63
C THR A 50 -4.98 12.46 -0.96
N LEU A 51 -5.96 12.31 -1.85
CA LEU A 51 -6.95 13.35 -2.11
C LEU A 51 -7.79 13.64 -0.85
N ARG A 52 -8.22 12.61 -0.12
CA ARG A 52 -8.97 12.77 1.14
C ARG A 52 -8.17 13.49 2.23
N PHE A 53 -6.86 13.24 2.33
CA PHE A 53 -5.96 14.04 3.18
C PHE A 53 -6.05 15.52 2.81
N ALA A 54 -5.87 15.83 1.52
CA ALA A 54 -5.84 17.19 1.04
C ALA A 54 -7.18 17.92 1.29
N GLU A 55 -8.32 17.25 1.06
CA GLU A 55 -9.65 17.77 1.35
C GLU A 55 -9.88 18.04 2.85
N ALA A 56 -9.28 17.23 3.72
CA ALA A 56 -9.30 17.44 5.17
C ALA A 56 -8.33 18.53 5.66
N GLY A 57 -7.61 19.21 4.74
CA GLY A 57 -6.59 20.20 5.08
C GLY A 57 -5.31 19.60 5.63
N LEU A 58 -5.15 18.28 5.55
CA LEU A 58 -3.95 17.56 5.96
C LEU A 58 -2.99 17.43 4.77
N LYS A 59 -1.70 17.50 5.04
CA LYS A 59 -0.65 17.30 4.04
C LYS A 59 0.39 16.36 4.60
N ILE A 60 0.66 15.28 3.88
CA ILE A 60 1.80 14.41 4.14
C ILE A 60 2.99 14.97 3.36
N THR A 61 4.09 15.24 4.06
CA THR A 61 5.35 15.58 3.41
C THR A 61 6.00 14.31 2.85
N PRO A 62 6.86 14.44 1.81
CA PRO A 62 7.63 13.29 1.32
C PRO A 62 8.44 12.59 2.42
N GLU A 63 8.97 13.34 3.38
CA GLU A 63 9.72 12.80 4.53
C GLU A 63 8.83 11.99 5.47
N GLN A 64 7.62 12.48 5.78
CA GLN A 64 6.64 11.75 6.58
C GLN A 64 6.17 10.47 5.89
N ALA A 65 5.91 10.53 4.58
CA ALA A 65 5.58 9.34 3.80
C ALA A 65 6.73 8.32 3.86
N ARG A 66 7.97 8.80 3.72
CA ARG A 66 9.17 7.95 3.76
C ARG A 66 9.35 7.27 5.10
N GLU A 67 9.30 8.02 6.19
CA GLU A 67 9.44 7.46 7.54
C GLU A 67 8.33 6.44 7.82
N ALA A 68 7.09 6.74 7.44
CA ALA A 68 5.97 5.83 7.65
C ALA A 68 6.09 4.54 6.83
N ILE A 69 6.50 4.61 5.55
CA ILE A 69 6.75 3.43 4.72
C ILE A 69 7.91 2.62 5.29
N ALA A 70 9.04 3.27 5.58
CA ALA A 70 10.22 2.63 6.13
C ALA A 70 9.89 1.89 7.43
N HIS A 71 9.15 2.54 8.33
CA HIS A 71 8.66 1.89 9.53
C HIS A 71 7.86 0.63 9.19
N ARG A 72 6.93 0.68 8.23
CA ARG A 72 6.03 -0.44 7.91
C ARG A 72 6.72 -1.63 7.24
N VAL A 73 7.81 -1.41 6.50
CA VAL A 73 8.56 -2.51 5.88
C VAL A 73 9.66 -3.08 6.79
N ALA A 74 10.20 -2.26 7.71
CA ALA A 74 11.33 -2.61 8.56
C ALA A 74 11.11 -3.91 9.35
N GLY A 75 11.93 -4.92 9.08
CA GLY A 75 11.89 -6.22 9.75
C GLY A 75 10.63 -7.04 9.46
N LEU A 76 9.83 -6.64 8.46
CA LEU A 76 8.65 -7.37 8.00
C LEU A 76 8.92 -8.11 6.69
N LEU A 77 9.84 -7.59 5.87
CA LEU A 77 10.25 -8.20 4.60
C LEU A 77 11.64 -8.82 4.73
N GLU A 78 11.98 -9.70 3.79
CA GLU A 78 13.37 -10.11 3.64
C GLU A 78 14.24 -8.90 3.28
N PRO A 79 15.52 -8.86 3.72
CA PRO A 79 16.37 -7.68 3.57
C PRO A 79 16.49 -7.15 2.14
N GLU A 80 16.50 -8.03 1.14
CA GLU A 80 16.54 -7.66 -0.28
C GLU A 80 15.31 -6.86 -0.72
N TYR A 81 14.11 -7.24 -0.27
CA TYR A 81 12.87 -6.55 -0.62
C TYR A 81 12.70 -5.26 0.17
N GLU A 82 13.12 -5.24 1.43
CA GLU A 82 13.16 -4.01 2.23
C GLU A 82 14.04 -2.95 1.55
N LEU A 83 15.26 -3.32 1.15
CA LEU A 83 16.17 -2.42 0.44
C LEU A 83 15.60 -1.98 -0.91
N ALA A 84 15.03 -2.90 -1.69
CA ALA A 84 14.44 -2.58 -2.99
C ALA A 84 13.29 -1.58 -2.86
N VAL A 85 12.42 -1.74 -1.86
CA VAL A 85 11.30 -0.82 -1.60
C VAL A 85 11.81 0.57 -1.22
N LEU A 86 12.80 0.65 -0.31
CA LEU A 86 13.35 1.93 0.11
C LEU A 86 14.09 2.65 -1.03
N THR A 87 14.79 1.89 -1.89
CA THR A 87 15.46 2.44 -3.07
C THR A 87 14.44 2.97 -4.07
N ALA A 88 13.40 2.19 -4.38
CA ALA A 88 12.34 2.61 -5.30
C ALA A 88 11.60 3.86 -4.81
N LEU A 89 11.35 3.95 -3.50
CA LEU A 89 10.78 5.12 -2.85
C LEU A 89 11.68 6.36 -2.99
N ASP A 90 12.99 6.20 -2.83
CA ASP A 90 13.95 7.30 -2.93
C ASP A 90 14.12 7.80 -4.37
N GLU A 91 14.05 6.90 -5.35
CA GLU A 91 14.22 7.24 -6.76
C GLU A 91 12.98 7.85 -7.41
N ALA A 92 11.78 7.36 -7.04
CA ALA A 92 10.55 7.67 -7.77
C ALA A 92 9.39 8.18 -6.89
N GLY A 93 9.55 8.15 -5.57
CA GLY A 93 8.51 8.53 -4.63
C GLY A 93 7.42 7.46 -4.45
N PRO A 94 6.48 7.68 -3.51
CA PRO A 94 5.49 6.66 -3.12
C PRO A 94 4.32 6.52 -4.11
N ASP A 95 4.02 7.56 -4.88
CA ASP A 95 2.85 7.64 -5.77
C ASP A 95 3.12 7.06 -7.17
N ASP A 96 4.39 6.93 -7.56
CA ASP A 96 4.78 6.53 -8.91
C ASP A 96 6.06 5.69 -8.91
N PRO A 97 5.97 4.40 -8.53
CA PRO A 97 7.14 3.54 -8.36
C PRO A 97 7.76 3.08 -9.70
N ARG A 98 7.83 3.94 -10.71
CA ARG A 98 8.49 3.65 -12.00
C ARG A 98 9.98 3.28 -11.87
N GLY A 99 10.60 3.60 -10.73
CA GLY A 99 11.96 3.17 -10.38
C GLY A 99 12.05 1.77 -9.75
N ALA A 100 10.92 1.16 -9.37
CA ALA A 100 10.94 -0.19 -8.81
C ALA A 100 11.34 -1.22 -9.89
N ALA A 101 12.26 -2.12 -9.52
CA ALA A 101 12.83 -3.10 -10.44
C ALA A 101 11.84 -4.19 -10.89
N ASP A 102 10.83 -4.49 -10.08
CA ASP A 102 9.87 -5.57 -10.32
C ASP A 102 8.51 -5.32 -9.65
N THR A 103 7.49 -6.06 -10.10
CA THR A 103 6.10 -5.97 -9.61
C THR A 103 5.98 -6.30 -8.12
N THR A 104 6.83 -7.19 -7.59
CA THR A 104 6.82 -7.57 -6.16
C THR A 104 7.21 -6.38 -5.29
N THR A 105 8.28 -5.67 -5.66
CA THR A 105 8.73 -4.44 -5.02
C THR A 105 7.66 -3.35 -5.10
N VAL A 106 7.01 -3.21 -6.27
CA VAL A 106 5.87 -2.29 -6.45
C VAL A 106 4.72 -2.61 -5.49
N LEU A 107 4.34 -3.89 -5.36
CA LEU A 107 3.27 -4.31 -4.46
C LEU A 107 3.61 -4.01 -3.00
N HIS A 108 4.84 -4.29 -2.58
CA HIS A 108 5.27 -4.01 -1.20
C HIS A 108 5.29 -2.52 -0.91
N LEU A 109 5.84 -1.70 -1.82
CA LEU A 109 5.89 -0.25 -1.67
C LEU A 109 4.48 0.36 -1.61
N LEU A 110 3.61 0.03 -2.56
CA LEU A 110 2.26 0.56 -2.61
C LEU A 110 1.37 0.05 -1.46
N GLY A 111 1.54 -1.21 -1.06
CA GLY A 111 0.85 -1.78 0.09
C GLY A 111 1.24 -1.07 1.39
N ALA A 112 2.54 -0.88 1.63
CA ALA A 112 3.06 -0.15 2.78
C ALA A 112 2.64 1.33 2.77
N TYR A 113 2.65 1.98 1.60
CA TYR A 113 2.23 3.37 1.47
C TYR A 113 0.72 3.54 1.72
N THR A 114 -0.11 2.68 1.14
CA THR A 114 -1.56 2.67 1.40
C THR A 114 -1.86 2.46 2.89
N ALA A 115 -1.11 1.57 3.55
CA ALA A 115 -1.19 1.36 4.99
C ALA A 115 -0.69 2.58 5.81
N ALA A 116 0.32 3.29 5.32
CA ALA A 116 0.85 4.49 5.97
C ALA A 116 -0.13 5.67 5.88
N LEU A 117 -0.74 5.88 4.71
CA LEU A 117 -1.80 6.89 4.50
C LEU A 117 -2.99 6.62 5.44
N THR A 118 -3.40 5.36 5.53
CA THR A 118 -4.53 4.98 6.37
C THR A 118 -4.27 5.16 7.87
N ALA A 119 -3.08 4.79 8.34
CA ALA A 119 -2.69 5.00 9.74
C ALA A 119 -2.65 6.49 10.16
N GLN A 120 -2.53 7.41 9.19
CA GLN A 120 -2.52 8.85 9.41
C GLN A 120 -3.90 9.52 9.26
N LEU A 121 -4.88 8.90 8.58
CA LEU A 121 -6.26 9.43 8.42
C LEU A 121 -7.21 9.03 9.55
N VAL A 122 -6.96 7.89 10.18
CA VAL A 122 -7.97 7.21 10.97
C VAL A 122 -7.32 6.60 12.21
N PRO A 123 -7.88 6.78 13.42
CA PRO A 123 -7.59 5.85 14.52
C PRO A 123 -7.75 4.42 13.99
N SER A 124 -6.84 3.48 14.29
CA SER A 124 -6.81 2.13 13.66
C SER A 124 -8.15 1.38 13.65
N ALA A 125 -9.11 1.76 14.50
CA ALA A 125 -10.46 1.20 14.57
C ALA A 125 -11.35 1.46 13.33
N ASP A 126 -11.22 2.58 12.61
CA ASP A 126 -12.15 2.91 11.50
C ASP A 126 -11.56 2.69 10.08
N LEU A 127 -10.37 2.07 10.02
CA LEU A 127 -9.65 1.76 8.79
C LEU A 127 -10.42 0.78 7.88
N VAL A 128 -10.78 -0.38 8.41
CA VAL A 128 -11.48 -1.43 7.66
C VAL A 128 -12.87 -0.96 7.22
N PRO A 129 -13.69 -0.28 8.05
CA PRO A 129 -14.92 0.36 7.60
C PRO A 129 -14.73 1.35 6.46
N THR A 130 -13.68 2.19 6.50
CA THR A 130 -13.42 3.18 5.44
C THR A 130 -13.03 2.50 4.13
N LEU A 131 -12.14 1.51 4.17
CA LEU A 131 -11.73 0.76 2.97
C LEU A 131 -12.88 -0.08 2.40
N ARG A 132 -13.76 -0.64 3.24
CA ARG A 132 -14.95 -1.38 2.79
C ARG A 132 -16.06 -0.48 2.26
N ALA A 133 -16.26 0.71 2.85
CA ALA A 133 -17.21 1.69 2.32
C ALA A 133 -16.84 2.16 0.89
N LEU A 134 -15.55 2.09 0.53
CA LEU A 134 -15.09 2.34 -0.84
C LEU A 134 -15.43 1.20 -1.81
N ASP A 135 -15.71 0.00 -1.32
CA ASP A 135 -16.17 -1.15 -2.11
C ASP A 135 -17.67 -1.06 -2.45
N ASP A 136 -18.44 -0.34 -1.62
CA ASP A 136 -19.87 -0.11 -1.79
C ASP A 136 -20.23 1.13 -2.65
N LEU A 137 -19.24 1.89 -3.14
CA LEU A 137 -19.51 3.03 -4.02
C LEU A 137 -19.75 2.55 -5.46
N PRO A 138 -20.85 2.97 -6.12
CA PRO A 138 -21.05 2.69 -7.54
C PRO A 138 -19.95 3.38 -8.37
N GLU A 139 -19.50 2.69 -9.43
CA GLU A 139 -18.49 3.16 -10.40
C GLU A 139 -18.75 4.58 -10.94
#